data_AF-A0A9P1C4W4-F1
#
_entry.id   AF-A0A9P1C4W4-F1
#
_cell.length_a   1.000
_cell.length_b   1.000
_cell.length_c   1.000
_cell.angle_alpha   90.00
_cell.angle_beta   90.00
_cell.angle_gamma   90.00
#
_symmetry.space_group_name_H-M   'P 1'
#
loop_
_entity.id
_entity.type
_entity.pdbx_description
1 polymer ?
#
loop_
_entity_poly.entity_id
_entity_poly.type
_entity_poly.pdbx_seq_one_letter_code
_entity_poly.pdbx_strand_id
1 'polypeptide(L)'
;MALEHFNFVTLQEFMFLWGFIFIVVTLLVGLLKSEGQIPPEDEPESISSAYGHMFQILRLHPIRLLLLLLATWKFPFAIADGVAPLKLQEFGVKKEHMAYMASGMMPVCILLPAIVSRWTNNATPWNLAMQAYPLRVLLVLVSAVLVSCTPASLRSGTEIPWMFYSVVVVVYFLATVTSQCMFVSTMAFFARISDPGMGGTYMTLVNTLSNLGGMWPGTVVLKVMEGISCQQESCLVKIDGFYVMSGLSFVYGVLWYLLAGSHARRVQTIKLSDWRL
;
A
#
# COMPACT_ATOMS: atom_id res chain seq x y z
N MET A 1 10.66 -6.66 -17.72
CA MET A 1 11.40 -6.31 -16.47
C MET A 1 12.46 -5.25 -16.79
N ALA A 2 12.91 -4.40 -15.85
CA ALA A 2 13.96 -3.41 -16.16
C ALA A 2 15.24 -4.06 -16.72
N LEU A 3 15.64 -5.22 -16.19
CA LEU A 3 16.81 -6.01 -16.61
C LEU A 3 16.69 -6.61 -18.02
N GLU A 4 15.46 -6.97 -18.41
CA GLU A 4 15.15 -7.52 -19.72
C GLU A 4 15.23 -6.45 -20.82
N HIS A 5 14.82 -5.22 -20.51
CA HIS A 5 14.96 -4.09 -21.44
C HIS A 5 16.43 -3.78 -21.75
N PHE A 6 17.32 -3.90 -20.76
CA PHE A 6 18.77 -3.71 -20.97
C PHE A 6 19.47 -4.94 -21.56
N ASN A 7 18.72 -5.97 -21.99
CA ASN A 7 19.26 -7.24 -22.52
C ASN A 7 20.26 -7.93 -21.58
N PHE A 8 20.18 -7.70 -20.26
CA PHE A 8 21.06 -8.38 -19.30
C PHE A 8 20.55 -9.79 -18.99
N VAL A 9 19.25 -9.94 -18.73
CA VAL A 9 18.63 -11.21 -18.34
C VAL A 9 17.18 -11.23 -18.83
N THR A 10 16.78 -12.30 -19.51
CA THR A 10 15.37 -12.51 -19.91
C THR A 10 14.50 -12.88 -18.71
N LEU A 11 13.18 -12.66 -18.80
CA LEU A 11 12.26 -13.08 -17.74
C LEU A 11 12.38 -14.59 -17.45
N GLN A 12 12.56 -15.41 -18.48
CA GLN A 12 12.71 -16.86 -18.34
C GLN A 12 13.97 -17.24 -17.56
N GLU A 13 15.12 -16.66 -17.91
CA GLU A 13 16.39 -16.91 -17.21
C GLU A 13 16.32 -16.46 -15.75
N PHE A 14 15.70 -15.30 -15.51
CA PHE A 14 15.48 -14.80 -14.15
C PHE A 14 14.62 -15.75 -13.32
N MET A 15 13.48 -16.20 -13.87
CA MET A 15 12.59 -17.12 -13.18
C MET A 15 13.25 -18.48 -12.93
N PHE A 16 14.07 -18.97 -13.87
CA PHE A 16 14.81 -20.22 -13.71
C PHE A 16 15.88 -20.12 -12.63
N LEU A 17 16.66 -19.03 -12.62
CA LEU A 17 17.67 -18.77 -11.59
C LEU A 17 17.07 -18.74 -10.18
N TRP A 18 16.02 -17.93 -9.98
CA TRP A 18 15.37 -17.84 -8.68
C TRP A 18 14.68 -19.13 -8.29
N GLY A 19 14.06 -19.84 -9.24
CA GLY A 19 13.47 -21.16 -9.00
C GLY A 19 14.50 -22.17 -8.49
N PHE A 20 15.68 -22.23 -9.13
CA PHE A 20 16.78 -23.08 -8.68
C PHE A 20 17.29 -22.69 -7.28
N ILE A 21 17.50 -21.39 -7.03
CA ILE A 21 17.90 -20.89 -5.71
C ILE A 21 16.87 -21.29 -4.64
N PHE A 22 15.57 -21.16 -4.92
CA PHE A 22 14.51 -21.58 -3.98
C PHE A 22 14.56 -23.08 -3.66
N ILE A 23 14.79 -23.94 -4.66
CA ILE A 23 14.92 -25.39 -4.43
C ILE A 23 16.14 -25.67 -3.56
N VAL A 24 17.30 -25.10 -3.89
CA VAL A 24 18.55 -25.30 -3.14
C VAL A 24 18.39 -24.85 -1.70
N VAL A 25 17.88 -23.63 -1.47
CA VAL A 25 17.66 -23.09 -0.12
C VAL A 25 16.67 -23.94 0.65
N THR A 26 15.56 -24.38 0.04
CA THR A 26 14.56 -25.23 0.70
C THR A 26 15.15 -26.58 1.11
N LEU A 27 15.95 -27.20 0.24
CA LEU A 27 16.65 -28.45 0.56
C LEU A 27 17.69 -28.25 1.67
N LEU A 28 18.47 -27.16 1.61
CA LEU A 28 19.44 -26.84 2.65
C LEU A 28 18.76 -26.63 4.00
N VAL A 29 17.65 -25.88 4.05
CA VAL A 29 16.87 -25.70 5.28
C VAL A 29 16.32 -27.05 5.76
N GLY A 30 15.71 -27.84 4.88
CA GLY A 30 15.13 -29.13 5.25
C GLY A 30 16.15 -30.17 5.73
N LEU A 31 17.39 -30.13 5.22
CA LEU A 31 18.45 -31.07 5.60
C LEU A 31 19.27 -30.60 6.80
N LEU A 32 19.55 -29.30 6.92
CA LEU A 32 20.45 -28.75 7.93
C LEU A 32 19.73 -28.24 9.18
N LYS A 33 18.45 -27.83 9.06
CA LYS A 33 17.69 -27.29 10.18
C LYS A 33 16.83 -28.38 10.81
N SER A 34 17.27 -28.89 11.95
CA SER A 34 16.44 -29.72 12.81
C SER A 34 15.51 -28.85 13.66
N GLU A 35 14.27 -29.30 13.82
CA GLU A 35 13.30 -28.70 14.75
C GLU A 35 13.72 -29.03 16.20
N GLY A 36 13.72 -28.01 17.06
CA GLY A 36 13.98 -28.19 18.49
C GLY A 36 12.73 -28.69 19.23
N GLN A 37 12.87 -29.03 20.51
CA GLN A 37 11.70 -29.24 21.36
C GLN A 37 10.91 -27.93 21.46
N ILE A 38 9.63 -28.02 21.10
CA ILE A 38 8.69 -26.90 21.14
C ILE A 38 8.20 -26.79 22.60
N PRO A 39 8.32 -25.61 23.24
CA PRO A 39 7.66 -25.37 24.52
C PRO A 39 6.16 -25.67 24.42
N PRO A 40 5.50 -26.19 25.46
CA PRO A 40 4.05 -26.47 25.42
C PRO A 40 3.20 -25.24 25.04
N GLU A 41 3.73 -24.04 25.31
CA GLU A 41 3.13 -22.73 25.01
C GLU A 41 3.14 -22.40 23.51
N ASP A 42 4.07 -23.00 22.76
CA ASP A 42 4.28 -22.81 21.33
C ASP A 42 3.78 -24.02 20.50
N GLU A 43 3.12 -25.00 21.14
CA GLU A 43 2.54 -26.14 20.42
C GLU A 43 1.53 -25.65 19.37
N PRO A 44 1.66 -26.10 18.11
CA PRO A 44 0.79 -25.62 17.05
C PRO A 44 -0.67 -26.00 17.35
N GLU A 45 -1.53 -24.99 17.40
CA GLU A 45 -2.96 -25.19 17.62
C GLU A 45 -3.57 -26.13 16.57
N SER A 46 -4.53 -26.96 16.98
CA SER A 46 -5.37 -27.68 16.04
C SER A 46 -6.06 -26.70 15.09
N ILE A 47 -6.16 -27.05 13.80
CA ILE A 47 -6.76 -26.21 12.75
C ILE A 47 -8.16 -25.69 13.18
N SER A 48 -8.98 -26.55 13.78
CA SER A 48 -10.32 -26.18 14.27
C SER A 48 -10.25 -25.10 15.34
N SER A 49 -9.31 -25.23 16.29
CA SER A 49 -9.08 -24.26 17.35
C SER A 49 -8.61 -22.93 16.78
N ALA A 50 -7.68 -22.95 15.82
CA ALA A 50 -7.16 -21.75 15.18
C ALA A 50 -8.27 -20.93 14.48
N TYR A 51 -9.15 -21.58 13.73
CA TYR A 51 -10.32 -20.90 13.13
C TYR A 51 -11.31 -20.40 14.19
N GLY A 52 -11.50 -21.16 15.28
CA GLY A 52 -12.28 -20.73 16.44
C GLY A 52 -11.75 -19.44 17.06
N HIS A 53 -10.45 -19.38 17.33
CA HIS A 53 -9.76 -18.20 17.87
C HIS A 53 -9.81 -17.02 16.89
N MET A 54 -9.56 -17.22 15.59
CA MET A 54 -9.72 -16.15 14.58
C MET A 54 -11.11 -15.52 14.64
N PHE A 55 -12.16 -16.33 14.74
CA PHE A 55 -13.52 -15.83 14.81
C PHE A 55 -13.82 -15.08 16.12
N GLN A 56 -13.21 -15.51 17.23
CA GLN A 56 -13.27 -14.78 18.50
C GLN A 56 -12.54 -13.42 18.41
N ILE A 57 -11.36 -13.36 17.79
CA ILE A 57 -10.62 -12.11 17.56
C ILE A 57 -11.48 -11.12 16.75
N LEU A 58 -12.15 -11.58 15.68
CA LEU A 58 -13.05 -10.74 14.88
C LEU A 58 -14.25 -10.19 15.68
N ARG A 59 -14.64 -10.86 16.76
CA ARG A 59 -15.70 -10.39 17.66
C ARG A 59 -15.21 -9.35 18.67
N LEU A 60 -13.91 -9.18 18.88
CA LEU A 60 -13.39 -8.14 19.78
C LEU A 60 -13.80 -6.75 19.27
N HIS A 61 -14.29 -5.91 20.19
CA HIS A 61 -14.73 -4.55 19.84
C HIS A 61 -13.61 -3.70 19.20
N PRO A 62 -12.37 -3.69 19.73
CA PRO A 62 -11.28 -2.92 19.13
C PRO A 62 -10.92 -3.40 17.71
N ILE A 63 -11.02 -4.70 17.44
CA ILE A 63 -10.78 -5.27 16.10
C ILE A 63 -11.85 -4.86 15.10
N ARG A 64 -13.13 -4.81 15.52
CA ARG A 64 -14.21 -4.31 14.66
C ARG A 64 -14.03 -2.82 14.32
N LEU A 65 -13.59 -2.00 15.28
CA LEU A 65 -13.23 -0.60 15.01
C LEU A 65 -12.04 -0.49 14.05
N LEU A 66 -11.00 -1.29 14.27
CA LEU A 66 -9.83 -1.34 13.40
C LEU A 66 -10.21 -1.75 11.97
N LEU A 67 -11.08 -2.74 11.80
CA LEU A 67 -11.57 -3.19 10.50
C LEU A 67 -12.25 -2.06 9.74
N LEU A 68 -13.14 -1.30 10.40
CA LEU A 68 -13.82 -0.15 9.77
C LEU A 68 -12.83 0.94 9.34
N LEU A 69 -11.81 1.22 10.16
CA LEU A 69 -10.75 2.17 9.82
C LEU A 69 -9.93 1.66 8.62
N LEU A 70 -9.47 0.41 8.65
CA LEU A 70 -8.69 -0.20 7.58
C LEU A 70 -9.44 -0.30 6.26
N ALA A 71 -10.76 -0.49 6.31
CA ALA A 71 -11.62 -0.54 5.13
C ALA A 71 -11.77 0.83 4.44
N THR A 72 -11.71 1.93 5.19
CA THR A 72 -12.06 3.27 4.68
C THR A 72 -10.84 4.14 4.38
N TRP A 73 -9.77 4.00 5.16
CA TRP A 73 -8.68 4.97 5.16
C TRP A 73 -7.84 5.02 3.88
N LYS A 74 -7.76 3.92 3.12
CA LYS A 74 -6.98 3.82 1.88
C LYS A 74 -7.71 4.30 0.63
N PHE A 75 -9.02 4.53 0.73
CA PHE A 75 -9.85 4.98 -0.39
C PHE A 75 -9.32 6.22 -1.14
N PRO A 76 -8.86 7.30 -0.47
CA PRO A 76 -8.37 8.50 -1.17
C PRO A 76 -7.22 8.23 -2.14
N PHE A 77 -6.39 7.22 -1.85
CA PHE A 77 -5.14 6.99 -2.57
C PHE A 77 -5.33 6.14 -3.82
N ALA A 78 -6.46 5.43 -3.92
CA ALA A 78 -6.71 4.46 -4.97
C ALA A 78 -6.68 5.06 -6.39
N ILE A 79 -7.12 6.32 -6.55
CA ILE A 79 -7.02 7.03 -7.84
C ILE A 79 -5.57 7.37 -8.21
N ALA A 80 -4.77 7.84 -7.25
CA ALA A 80 -3.38 8.20 -7.47
C ALA A 80 -2.49 6.97 -7.66
N ASP A 81 -2.69 5.91 -6.88
CA ASP A 81 -1.87 4.71 -6.94
C ASP A 81 -2.27 3.79 -8.11
N GLY A 82 -3.57 3.73 -8.45
CA GLY A 82 -4.10 2.81 -9.47
C GLY A 82 -4.27 3.42 -10.86
N VAL A 83 -4.66 4.70 -10.96
CA VAL A 83 -5.09 5.30 -12.24
C VAL A 83 -4.10 6.35 -12.76
N ALA A 84 -3.49 7.17 -11.89
CA ALA A 84 -2.54 8.19 -12.35
C ALA A 84 -1.35 7.62 -13.16
N PRO A 85 -0.75 6.47 -12.81
CA PRO A 85 0.29 5.85 -13.64
C PRO A 85 -0.22 5.45 -15.03
N LEU A 86 -1.47 4.99 -15.13
CA LEU A 86 -2.11 4.65 -16.41
C LEU A 86 -2.34 5.91 -17.25
N LYS A 87 -2.79 7.01 -16.64
CA LYS A 87 -2.96 8.30 -17.32
C LYS A 87 -1.65 8.88 -17.85
N LEU A 88 -0.56 8.78 -17.09
CA LEU A 88 0.76 9.17 -17.56
C LEU A 88 1.21 8.32 -18.77
N GLN A 89 0.89 7.02 -18.77
CA GLN A 89 1.16 6.15 -19.92
C GLN A 89 0.30 6.51 -21.13
N GLU A 90 -0.99 6.80 -20.94
CA GLU A 90 -1.89 7.28 -22.01
C GLU A 90 -1.38 8.57 -22.66
N PHE A 91 -0.73 9.46 -21.88
CA PHE A 91 -0.15 10.70 -22.39
C PHE A 91 1.28 10.57 -22.93
N GLY A 92 1.81 9.34 -23.07
CA GLY A 92 3.07 9.08 -23.77
C GLY A 92 4.27 8.78 -22.89
N VAL A 93 4.12 8.73 -21.56
CA VAL A 93 5.21 8.26 -20.68
C VAL A 93 5.38 6.75 -20.87
N LYS A 94 6.51 6.32 -21.41
CA LYS A 94 6.78 4.88 -21.64
C LYS A 94 6.74 4.10 -20.32
N LYS A 95 6.22 2.87 -20.37
CA LYS A 95 6.15 1.93 -19.23
C LYS A 95 7.52 1.68 -18.58
N GLU A 96 8.58 1.76 -19.37
CA GLU A 96 9.98 1.59 -18.93
C GLU A 96 10.39 2.63 -17.90
N HIS A 97 10.06 3.92 -18.12
CA HIS A 97 10.36 4.99 -17.17
C HIS A 97 9.65 4.78 -15.83
N MET A 98 8.40 4.29 -15.86
CA MET A 98 7.66 3.95 -14.64
C MET A 98 8.33 2.79 -13.90
N ALA A 99 8.81 1.79 -14.63
CA ALA A 99 9.55 0.67 -14.06
C ALA A 99 10.89 1.11 -13.44
N TYR A 100 11.63 2.00 -14.09
CA TYR A 100 12.88 2.55 -13.55
C TYR A 100 12.66 3.36 -12.27
N MET A 101 11.61 4.18 -12.22
CA MET A 101 11.24 4.89 -11.00
C MET A 101 10.95 3.91 -9.86
N ALA A 102 10.13 2.88 -10.11
CA ALA A 102 9.82 1.85 -9.10
C ALA A 102 11.08 1.10 -8.63
N SER A 103 11.95 0.68 -9.55
CA SER A 103 13.22 0.04 -9.22
C SER A 103 14.15 0.95 -8.41
N GLY A 104 14.24 2.24 -8.78
CA GLY A 104 15.02 3.24 -8.06
C GLY A 104 14.52 3.50 -6.64
N MET A 105 13.23 3.27 -6.37
CA MET A 105 12.65 3.39 -5.02
C MET A 105 12.95 2.17 -4.12
N MET A 106 13.38 1.04 -4.68
CA MET A 106 13.57 -0.19 -3.90
C MET A 106 14.55 -0.03 -2.72
N PRO A 107 15.72 0.63 -2.87
CA PRO A 107 16.60 0.88 -1.73
C PRO A 107 15.93 1.72 -0.64
N VAL A 108 15.13 2.70 -1.03
CA VAL A 108 14.36 3.54 -0.10
C VAL A 108 13.37 2.69 0.67
N CYS A 109 12.61 1.83 0.00
CA CYS A 109 11.66 0.91 0.65
C CYS A 109 12.33 -0.04 1.66
N ILE A 110 13.57 -0.48 1.38
CA ILE A 110 14.32 -1.38 2.26
C ILE A 110 14.90 -0.65 3.46
N LEU A 111 15.46 0.55 3.26
CA LEU A 111 16.13 1.31 4.32
C LEU A 111 15.16 2.09 5.21
N LEU A 112 14.03 2.53 4.65
CA LEU A 112 13.08 3.38 5.35
C LEU A 112 12.54 2.78 6.66
N PRO A 113 12.16 1.48 6.75
CA PRO A 113 11.78 0.86 8.02
C PRO A 113 12.83 1.02 9.12
N ALA A 114 14.12 0.87 8.78
CA ALA A 114 15.21 1.04 9.74
C ALA A 114 15.34 2.52 10.17
N ILE A 115 15.20 3.45 9.23
CA ILE A 115 15.23 4.90 9.50
C ILE A 115 14.08 5.28 10.43
N VAL A 116 12.85 4.85 10.13
CA VAL A 116 11.66 5.25 10.90
C VAL A 116 11.43 4.42 12.18
N SER A 117 12.30 3.44 12.46
CA SER A 117 12.16 2.50 13.57
C SER A 117 11.96 3.16 14.94
N ARG A 118 12.63 4.28 15.21
CA ARG A 118 12.49 5.04 16.46
C ARG A 118 11.06 5.58 16.67
N TRP A 119 10.37 5.92 15.60
CA TRP A 119 8.99 6.41 15.64
C TRP A 119 7.95 5.29 15.67
N THR A 120 8.32 4.07 15.31
CA THR A 120 7.44 2.91 15.35
C THR A 120 7.66 2.04 16.60
N ASN A 121 8.82 2.13 17.25
CA ASN A 121 9.14 1.41 18.49
C ASN A 121 8.72 2.21 19.73
N ASN A 122 7.47 2.69 19.77
CA ASN A 122 6.94 3.42 20.91
C ASN A 122 5.54 2.92 21.32
N ALA A 123 4.92 3.58 22.30
CA ALA A 123 3.59 3.24 22.78
C ALA A 123 2.47 3.47 21.76
N THR A 124 2.73 4.29 20.74
CA THR A 124 1.75 4.79 19.78
C THR A 124 2.27 4.68 18.34
N PRO A 125 2.55 3.46 17.85
CA PRO A 125 3.20 3.26 16.56
C PRO A 125 2.39 3.81 15.37
N TRP A 126 1.06 3.87 15.48
CA TRP A 126 0.14 4.35 14.44
C TRP A 126 0.22 5.87 14.21
N ASN A 127 0.82 6.62 15.14
CA ASN A 127 0.94 8.08 15.00
C ASN A 127 1.75 8.50 13.78
N LEU A 128 2.78 7.74 13.39
CA LEU A 128 3.56 8.01 12.19
C LEU A 128 2.67 7.92 10.93
N ALA A 129 1.83 6.90 10.81
CA ALA A 129 0.87 6.80 9.71
C ALA A 129 -0.09 8.00 9.69
N MET A 130 -0.60 8.42 10.84
CA MET A 130 -1.50 9.58 10.94
C MET A 130 -0.82 10.91 10.64
N GLN A 131 0.49 11.03 10.83
CA GLN A 131 1.27 12.20 10.42
C GLN A 131 1.58 12.19 8.91
N ALA A 132 1.83 11.02 8.32
CA ALA A 132 2.05 10.88 6.89
C ALA A 132 0.77 11.04 6.05
N TYR A 133 -0.40 10.70 6.64
CA TYR A 133 -1.69 10.67 5.96
C TYR A 133 -2.08 12.00 5.27
N PRO A 134 -2.02 13.19 5.92
CA PRO A 134 -2.42 14.44 5.27
C PRO A 134 -1.53 14.80 4.08
N LEU A 135 -0.22 14.58 4.20
CA LEU A 135 0.72 14.78 3.10
C LEU A 135 0.38 13.82 1.94
N ARG A 136 0.05 12.57 2.24
CA ARG A 136 -0.35 11.60 1.21
C ARG A 136 -1.65 12.01 0.51
N VAL A 137 -2.64 12.53 1.24
CA VAL A 137 -3.89 13.05 0.65
C VAL A 137 -3.60 14.24 -0.26
N LEU A 138 -2.74 15.17 0.17
CA LEU A 138 -2.32 16.30 -0.67
C LEU A 138 -1.64 15.82 -1.96
N LEU A 139 -0.78 14.81 -1.87
CA LEU A 139 -0.09 14.25 -3.03
C LEU A 139 -1.05 13.63 -4.07
N VAL A 140 -2.26 13.19 -3.68
CA VAL A 140 -3.29 12.76 -4.64
C VAL A 140 -3.67 13.90 -5.57
N LEU A 141 -3.94 15.08 -5.01
CA LEU A 141 -4.28 16.27 -5.78
C LEU A 141 -3.09 16.76 -6.62
N VAL A 142 -1.89 16.79 -6.04
CA VAL A 142 -0.66 17.14 -6.77
C VAL A 142 -0.43 16.20 -7.96
N SER A 143 -0.67 14.90 -7.79
CA SER A 143 -0.54 13.91 -8.86
C SER A 143 -1.54 14.17 -9.98
N ALA A 144 -2.79 14.53 -9.65
CA ALA A 144 -3.79 14.90 -10.65
C ALA A 144 -3.42 16.19 -11.40
N VAL A 145 -2.93 17.22 -10.70
CA VAL A 145 -2.42 18.45 -11.32
C VAL A 145 -1.24 18.14 -12.24
N LEU A 146 -0.30 17.30 -11.80
CA LEU A 146 0.84 16.90 -12.60
C LEU A 146 0.43 16.19 -13.90
N VAL A 147 -0.54 15.29 -13.83
CA VAL A 147 -1.14 14.63 -15.00
C VAL A 147 -1.79 15.66 -15.94
N SER A 148 -2.47 16.69 -15.41
CA SER A 148 -3.06 17.76 -16.23
C SER A 148 -2.02 18.64 -16.93
N CYS A 149 -0.88 18.88 -16.27
CA CYS A 149 0.24 19.65 -16.80
C CYS A 149 1.14 18.82 -17.73
N THR A 150 0.75 17.60 -18.10
CA THR A 150 1.54 16.77 -19.02
C THR A 150 1.74 17.53 -20.33
N PRO A 151 2.99 17.79 -20.75
CA PRO A 151 3.28 18.61 -21.92
C PRO A 151 2.57 18.10 -23.17
N ALA A 152 1.98 19.01 -23.96
CA ALA A 152 1.33 18.63 -25.22
C ALA A 152 2.31 17.97 -26.21
N SER A 153 3.59 18.33 -26.12
CA SER A 153 4.69 17.70 -26.88
C SER A 153 4.78 16.19 -26.63
N LEU A 154 4.46 15.73 -25.42
CA LEU A 154 4.46 14.31 -25.07
C LEU A 154 3.37 13.52 -25.81
N ARG A 155 2.21 14.16 -26.01
CA ARG A 155 1.11 13.58 -26.80
C ARG A 155 1.44 13.48 -28.29
N SER A 156 2.37 14.30 -28.77
CA SER A 156 2.87 14.28 -30.15
C SER A 156 4.04 13.32 -30.37
N GLY A 157 4.45 12.55 -29.34
CA GLY A 157 5.51 11.55 -29.44
C GLY A 157 6.95 12.10 -29.36
N THR A 158 7.14 13.37 -29.00
CA THR A 158 8.47 13.92 -28.71
C THR A 158 9.00 13.48 -27.34
N GLU A 159 10.32 13.60 -27.15
CA GLU A 159 11.01 13.20 -25.91
C GLU A 159 10.45 13.91 -24.66
N ILE A 160 10.55 13.23 -23.51
CA ILE A 160 10.05 13.75 -22.23
C ILE A 160 10.92 14.92 -21.77
N PRO A 161 10.35 16.12 -21.55
CA PRO A 161 11.12 17.23 -20.98
C PRO A 161 11.68 16.86 -19.60
N TRP A 162 12.99 17.01 -19.42
CA TRP A 162 13.68 16.63 -18.18
C TRP A 162 13.07 17.29 -16.93
N MET A 163 12.66 18.55 -17.03
CA MET A 163 12.00 19.25 -15.91
C MET A 163 10.70 18.57 -15.47
N PHE A 164 9.84 18.17 -16.42
CA PHE A 164 8.62 17.44 -16.11
C PHE A 164 8.93 16.08 -15.51
N TYR A 165 9.89 15.35 -16.09
CA TYR A 165 10.33 14.05 -15.58
C TYR A 165 10.84 14.14 -14.14
N SER A 166 11.70 15.11 -13.83
CA SER A 166 12.21 15.34 -12.47
C SER A 166 11.10 15.61 -11.47
N VAL A 167 10.09 16.40 -11.83
CA VAL A 167 8.94 16.66 -10.96
C VAL A 167 8.13 15.38 -10.72
N VAL A 168 7.88 14.57 -11.76
CA VAL A 168 7.23 13.25 -11.61
C VAL A 168 8.00 12.35 -10.65
N VAL A 169 9.32 12.27 -10.81
CA VAL A 169 10.18 11.46 -9.92
C VAL A 169 10.08 11.94 -8.47
N VAL A 170 10.13 13.24 -8.22
CA VAL A 170 10.04 13.80 -6.85
C VAL A 170 8.68 13.54 -6.22
N VAL A 171 7.58 13.78 -6.95
CA VAL A 171 6.22 13.52 -6.46
C VAL A 171 6.04 12.02 -6.18
N TYR A 172 6.51 11.16 -7.08
CA TYR A 172 6.48 9.71 -6.92
C TYR A 172 7.31 9.23 -5.72
N PHE A 173 8.50 9.81 -5.50
CA PHE A 173 9.33 9.54 -4.33
C PHE A 173 8.62 9.91 -3.04
N LEU A 174 8.07 11.13 -2.94
CA LEU A 174 7.33 11.58 -1.76
C LEU A 174 6.08 10.72 -1.50
N ALA A 175 5.36 10.34 -2.55
CA ALA A 175 4.23 9.43 -2.45
C ALA A 175 4.68 8.06 -1.95
N THR A 176 5.80 7.53 -2.46
CA THR A 176 6.32 6.23 -2.03
C THR A 176 6.74 6.27 -0.56
N VAL A 177 7.51 7.29 -0.15
CA VAL A 177 7.96 7.48 1.24
C VAL A 177 6.78 7.57 2.21
N THR A 178 5.78 8.40 1.90
CA THR A 178 4.58 8.52 2.76
C THR A 178 3.79 7.21 2.84
N SER A 179 3.65 6.48 1.73
CA SER A 179 3.02 5.15 1.70
C SER A 179 3.75 4.17 2.61
N GLN A 180 5.08 4.11 2.49
CA GLN A 180 5.92 3.20 3.26
C GLN A 180 5.91 3.56 4.75
N CYS A 181 5.94 4.84 5.11
CA CYS A 181 5.74 5.26 6.51
C CYS A 181 4.41 4.77 7.07
N MET A 182 3.30 4.91 6.32
CA MET A 182 2.00 4.40 6.74
C MET A 182 2.00 2.87 6.89
N PHE A 183 2.61 2.16 5.94
CA PHE A 183 2.71 0.71 5.97
C PHE A 183 3.50 0.20 7.18
N VAL A 184 4.72 0.69 7.40
CA VAL A 184 5.57 0.25 8.52
C VAL A 184 4.93 0.59 9.87
N SER A 185 4.32 1.77 9.99
CA SER A 185 3.58 2.20 11.18
C SER A 185 2.37 1.29 11.48
N THR A 186 1.65 0.86 10.44
CA THR A 186 0.55 -0.12 10.55
C THR A 186 1.04 -1.48 11.03
N MET A 187 2.13 -1.97 10.44
CA MET A 187 2.71 -3.27 10.81
C MET A 187 3.23 -3.28 12.25
N ALA A 188 3.87 -2.19 12.69
CA ALA A 188 4.31 -2.04 14.07
C ALA A 188 3.12 -2.01 15.05
N PHE A 189 2.01 -1.38 14.66
CA PHE A 189 0.77 -1.43 15.46
C PHE A 189 0.20 -2.84 15.54
N PHE A 190 0.12 -3.55 14.41
CA PHE A 190 -0.36 -4.94 14.36
C PHE A 190 0.48 -5.88 15.22
N ALA A 191 1.81 -5.76 15.15
CA ALA A 191 2.72 -6.53 15.99
C ALA A 191 2.49 -6.27 17.49
N ARG A 192 2.17 -5.03 17.86
CA ARG A 192 1.93 -4.64 19.25
C ARG A 192 0.61 -5.20 19.81
N ILE A 193 -0.46 -5.14 19.03
CA ILE A 193 -1.80 -5.59 19.47
C ILE A 193 -1.98 -7.11 19.42
N SER A 194 -1.19 -7.80 18.59
CA SER A 194 -1.28 -9.25 18.46
C SER A 194 -0.94 -9.93 19.78
N ASP A 195 -1.72 -10.97 20.11
CA ASP A 195 -1.50 -11.79 21.29
C ASP A 195 -0.19 -12.59 21.16
N PRO A 196 0.75 -12.53 22.12
CA PRO A 196 1.96 -13.36 22.09
C PRO A 196 1.69 -14.86 21.95
N GLY A 197 0.62 -15.39 22.57
CA GLY A 197 0.28 -16.81 22.49
C GLY A 197 -0.24 -17.25 21.12
N MET A 198 -0.72 -16.31 20.30
CA MET A 198 -1.27 -16.58 18.96
C MET A 198 -0.76 -15.58 17.91
N GLY A 199 0.49 -15.14 18.06
CA GLY A 199 1.02 -13.99 17.31
C GLY A 199 0.96 -14.17 15.80
N GLY A 200 1.28 -15.38 15.32
CA GLY A 200 1.23 -15.71 13.89
C GLY A 200 -0.18 -15.64 13.30
N THR A 201 -1.15 -16.28 13.95
CA THR A 201 -2.56 -16.32 13.56
C THR A 201 -3.17 -14.92 13.57
N TYR A 202 -2.95 -14.18 14.67
CA TYR A 202 -3.49 -12.83 14.84
C TYR A 202 -2.90 -11.86 13.81
N MET A 203 -1.57 -11.83 13.67
CA MET A 203 -0.88 -10.92 12.74
C MET A 203 -1.31 -11.18 11.29
N THR A 204 -1.45 -12.45 10.90
CA THR A 204 -1.91 -12.83 9.57
C THR A 204 -3.35 -12.38 9.32
N LEU A 205 -4.23 -12.53 10.31
CA LEU A 205 -5.63 -12.09 10.21
C LEU A 205 -5.71 -10.57 9.99
N VAL A 206 -5.04 -9.75 10.82
CA VAL A 206 -5.11 -8.29 10.68
C VAL A 206 -4.44 -7.78 9.40
N ASN A 207 -3.38 -8.46 8.93
CA ASN A 207 -2.78 -8.18 7.62
C ASN A 207 -3.75 -8.47 6.48
N THR A 208 -4.48 -9.59 6.57
CA THR A 208 -5.51 -9.96 5.59
C THR A 208 -6.61 -8.91 5.54
N LEU A 209 -7.10 -8.45 6.69
CA LEU A 209 -8.10 -7.38 6.78
C LEU A 209 -7.58 -6.06 6.19
N SER A 210 -6.32 -5.70 6.47
CA SER A 210 -5.68 -4.48 5.94
C SER A 210 -5.51 -4.51 4.43
N ASN A 211 -5.16 -5.67 3.86
CA ASN A 211 -5.04 -5.86 2.43
C ASN A 211 -6.43 -5.81 1.77
N LEU A 212 -7.43 -6.49 2.33
CA LEU A 212 -8.81 -6.44 1.82
C LEU A 212 -9.36 -5.01 1.80
N GLY A 213 -9.13 -4.24 2.87
CA GLY A 213 -9.50 -2.83 2.94
C GLY A 213 -8.82 -1.93 1.90
N GLY A 214 -7.65 -2.34 1.40
CA GLY A 214 -6.91 -1.63 0.35
C GLY A 214 -7.26 -2.03 -1.08
N MET A 215 -7.88 -3.19 -1.29
CA MET A 215 -8.14 -3.73 -2.65
C MET A 215 -9.44 -3.21 -3.26
N TRP A 216 -10.53 -3.18 -2.48
CA TRP A 216 -11.85 -2.76 -2.99
C TRP A 216 -11.90 -1.33 -3.57
N PRO A 217 -11.15 -0.32 -3.05
CA PRO A 217 -11.26 1.04 -3.56
C PRO A 217 -10.86 1.17 -5.02
N GLY A 218 -9.85 0.43 -5.48
CA GLY A 218 -9.36 0.52 -6.86
C GLY A 218 -10.45 0.17 -7.88
N THR A 219 -11.16 -0.93 -7.66
CA THR A 219 -12.28 -1.35 -8.53
C THR A 219 -13.43 -0.34 -8.51
N VAL A 220 -13.77 0.20 -7.35
CA VAL A 220 -14.84 1.20 -7.22
C VAL A 220 -14.47 2.49 -7.95
N VAL A 221 -13.25 2.99 -7.75
CA VAL A 221 -12.73 4.20 -8.40
C VAL A 221 -12.80 4.09 -9.92
N LEU A 222 -12.35 2.96 -10.49
CA LEU A 222 -12.40 2.73 -11.94
C LEU A 222 -13.83 2.73 -12.47
N LYS A 223 -14.75 1.99 -11.82
CA LYS A 223 -16.14 1.91 -12.26
C LYS A 223 -16.87 3.25 -12.17
N VAL A 224 -16.64 4.01 -11.09
CA VAL A 224 -17.22 5.35 -10.92
C VAL A 224 -16.64 6.32 -11.94
N MET A 225 -15.33 6.27 -12.18
CA MET A 225 -14.66 7.09 -13.19
C MET A 225 -15.23 6.84 -14.59
N GLU A 226 -15.44 5.58 -14.98
CA GLU A 226 -16.06 5.22 -16.26
C GLU A 226 -17.49 5.78 -16.37
N GLY A 227 -18.29 5.69 -15.30
CA GLY A 227 -19.66 6.21 -15.29
C GLY A 227 -19.76 7.75 -15.35
N ILE A 228 -18.74 8.47 -14.86
CA ILE A 228 -18.69 9.95 -14.89
C ILE A 228 -18.05 10.46 -16.19
N SER A 229 -17.20 9.66 -16.84
CA SER A 229 -16.45 10.09 -18.02
C SER A 229 -17.35 10.22 -19.25
N CYS A 230 -17.29 11.38 -19.93
CA CYS A 230 -17.98 11.61 -21.21
C CYS A 230 -16.94 11.99 -22.26
N GLN A 231 -16.60 11.03 -23.14
CA GLN A 231 -15.60 11.23 -24.20
C GLN A 231 -16.18 11.14 -25.62
N GLN A 232 -17.47 10.83 -25.78
CA GLN A 232 -18.12 10.74 -27.10
C GLN A 232 -18.27 12.12 -27.76
N GLU A 233 -18.33 12.15 -29.10
CA GLU A 233 -18.54 13.39 -29.87
C GLU A 233 -19.91 14.05 -29.60
N SER A 234 -20.88 13.28 -29.09
CA SER A 234 -22.20 13.76 -28.66
C SER A 234 -22.20 14.51 -27.32
N CYS A 235 -21.08 14.50 -26.57
CA CYS A 235 -20.98 15.19 -25.29
C CYS A 235 -20.73 16.69 -25.49
N LEU A 236 -21.62 17.55 -24.97
CA LEU A 236 -21.46 19.01 -24.96
C LEU A 236 -20.21 19.49 -24.19
N VAL A 237 -19.76 18.72 -23.19
CA VAL A 237 -18.54 18.98 -22.41
C VAL A 237 -17.77 17.66 -22.25
N LYS A 238 -16.51 17.61 -22.71
CA LYS A 238 -15.63 16.47 -22.49
C LYS A 238 -15.14 16.48 -21.04
N ILE A 239 -15.58 15.51 -20.25
CA ILE A 239 -15.19 15.36 -18.84
C ILE A 239 -14.34 14.09 -18.72
N ASP A 240 -13.10 14.25 -18.29
CA ASP A 240 -12.27 13.11 -17.87
C ASP A 240 -12.55 12.84 -16.39
N GLY A 241 -13.19 11.70 -16.11
CA GLY A 241 -13.57 11.30 -14.76
C GLY A 241 -12.39 11.19 -13.81
N PHE A 242 -11.16 11.05 -14.31
CA PHE A 242 -9.95 11.03 -13.49
C PHE A 242 -9.80 12.29 -12.62
N TYR A 243 -10.01 13.48 -13.19
CA TYR A 243 -9.83 14.74 -12.43
C TYR A 243 -10.96 14.95 -11.43
N VAL A 244 -12.20 14.64 -11.81
CA VAL A 244 -13.36 14.70 -10.91
C VAL A 244 -13.16 13.75 -9.74
N MET A 245 -12.78 12.50 -10.03
CA MET A 245 -12.56 11.48 -9.01
C MET A 245 -11.35 11.81 -8.12
N SER A 246 -10.30 12.43 -8.67
CA SER A 246 -9.16 12.92 -7.88
C SER A 246 -9.58 14.00 -6.87
N GLY A 247 -10.45 14.92 -7.28
CA GLY A 247 -11.05 15.92 -6.38
C GLY A 247 -11.91 15.27 -5.29
N LEU A 248 -12.79 14.34 -5.66
CA LEU A 248 -13.62 13.60 -4.70
C LEU A 248 -12.79 12.80 -3.70
N SER A 249 -11.74 12.12 -4.16
CA SER A 249 -10.80 11.38 -3.31
C SER A 249 -10.04 12.30 -2.36
N PHE A 250 -9.60 13.48 -2.82
CA PHE A 250 -8.97 14.48 -1.96
C PHE A 250 -9.92 14.95 -0.85
N VAL A 251 -11.14 15.35 -1.21
CA VAL A 251 -12.17 15.78 -0.24
C VAL A 251 -12.49 14.66 0.75
N TYR A 252 -12.67 13.44 0.27
CA TYR A 252 -12.90 12.27 1.12
C TYR A 252 -11.73 12.06 2.10
N GLY A 253 -10.48 12.15 1.64
CA GLY A 253 -9.30 12.00 2.49
C GLY A 253 -9.21 13.06 3.57
N VAL A 254 -9.51 14.31 3.25
CA VAL A 254 -9.55 15.41 4.23
C VAL A 254 -10.66 15.16 5.26
N LEU A 255 -11.87 14.84 4.81
CA LEU A 255 -13.00 14.54 5.70
C LEU A 255 -12.72 13.33 6.59
N TRP A 256 -12.15 12.26 6.02
CA TRP A 256 -11.76 11.06 6.77
C TRP A 256 -10.73 11.42 7.85
N TYR A 257 -9.71 12.21 7.52
CA TYR A 257 -8.71 12.63 8.50
C TYR A 257 -9.31 13.46 9.65
N LEU A 258 -10.23 14.38 9.34
CA LEU A 258 -10.88 15.23 10.34
C LEU A 258 -11.85 14.45 11.24
N LEU A 259 -12.64 13.54 10.67
CA LEU A 259 -13.71 12.82 11.38
C LEU A 259 -13.20 11.53 12.04
N ALA A 260 -12.45 10.71 11.31
CA ALA A 260 -11.98 9.40 11.74
C ALA A 260 -10.53 9.41 12.26
N GLY A 261 -9.73 10.44 11.98
CA GLY A 261 -8.33 10.51 12.43
C GLY A 261 -8.18 10.54 13.96
N SER A 262 -9.09 11.21 14.66
CA SER A 262 -9.14 11.20 16.14
C SER A 262 -9.47 9.80 16.68
N HIS A 263 -10.44 9.11 16.05
CA HIS A 263 -10.80 7.74 16.37
C HIS A 263 -9.63 6.78 16.11
N ALA A 264 -8.95 6.90 14.96
CA ALA A 264 -7.77 6.11 14.63
C ALA A 264 -6.65 6.27 15.66
N ARG A 265 -6.39 7.52 16.11
CA ARG A 265 -5.42 7.79 17.18
C ARG A 265 -5.88 7.27 18.54
N ARG A 266 -7.18 7.18 18.81
CA ARG A 266 -7.73 6.64 20.06
C ARG A 266 -7.66 5.12 20.11
N VAL A 267 -7.83 4.43 18.97
CA VAL A 267 -7.78 2.97 18.89
C VAL A 267 -6.46 2.41 19.44
N GLN A 268 -5.31 3.04 19.12
CA GLN A 268 -4.01 2.63 19.67
C GLN A 268 -3.82 2.86 21.18
N THR A 269 -4.72 3.61 21.84
CA THR A 269 -4.68 3.85 23.30
C THR A 269 -5.54 2.88 24.11
N ILE A 270 -6.32 2.02 23.44
CA ILE A 270 -7.08 0.96 24.08
C ILE A 270 -6.11 0.00 24.78
N LYS A 271 -6.46 -0.46 25.99
CA LYS A 271 -5.62 -1.35 26.80
C LYS A 271 -5.32 -2.62 26.03
N LEU A 272 -4.07 -3.09 26.12
CA LEU A 272 -3.62 -4.31 25.42
C LEU A 272 -4.42 -5.56 25.82
N SER A 273 -4.96 -5.62 27.04
CA SER A 273 -5.86 -6.69 27.49
C SER A 273 -7.10 -6.83 26.62
N ASP A 274 -7.60 -5.73 26.06
CA ASP A 274 -8.87 -5.72 25.32
C ASP A 274 -8.67 -6.15 23.85
N TRP A 275 -7.41 -6.31 23.43
CA TRP A 275 -7.02 -6.80 22.11
C TRP A 275 -6.72 -8.30 22.10
N ARG A 276 -6.58 -8.92 23.27
CA ARG A 276 -6.05 -10.28 23.45
C ARG A 276 -7.17 -11.20 23.95
N LEU A 277 -7.03 -12.50 23.70
CA LEU A 277 -7.99 -13.52 24.13
C LEU A 277 -7.52 -14.19 25.43
#